data_AF-A0A348ZF42-F1
#
_entry.id   AF-A0A348ZF42-F1
#
_cell.length_a   1.000
_cell.length_b   1.000
_cell.length_c   1.000
_cell.angle_alpha   90.00
_cell.angle_beta   90.00
_cell.angle_gamma   90.00
#
_symmetry.space_group_name_H-M   'P 1'
#
loop_
_entity.id
_entity.type
_entity.pdbx_description
1 polymer ?
#
loop_
_entity_poly.entity_id
_entity_poly.type
_entity_poly.pdbx_seq_one_letter_code
_entity_poly.pdbx_strand_id
1 'polypeptide(L)'
;MLVLLSTATARAEVHSVFVQSRLDYNAILITEVDVLFVYNDAVLDGFPATKTEWYSNKRGFLESAGDHVDLVSIFVPQGFDSEMASLPQRRADAIKIFVFGQHDGSTRAPIDITDFENVLVEIDQFGILVSERN
;
A
#
# COMPACT_ATOMS: atom_id res chain seq x y z
N MET A 1 22.90 26.75 26.58
CA MET A 1 23.23 25.61 25.70
C MET A 1 21.92 25.09 25.15
N LEU A 2 21.62 25.36 23.87
CA LEU A 2 20.34 25.01 23.25
C LEU A 2 20.53 23.64 22.56
N VAL A 3 19.78 22.63 22.98
CA VAL A 3 19.77 21.32 22.34
C VAL A 3 18.84 21.41 21.12
N LEU A 4 19.41 21.37 19.93
CA LEU A 4 18.67 21.16 18.69
C LEU A 4 18.26 19.68 18.65
N LEU A 5 16.99 19.39 18.92
CA LEU A 5 16.37 18.11 18.61
C LEU A 5 16.17 18.07 17.09
N SER A 6 17.11 17.46 16.38
CA SER A 6 16.91 17.05 14.99
C SER A 6 15.89 15.92 15.00
N THR A 7 14.61 16.24 14.80
CA THR A 7 13.61 15.24 14.41
C THR A 7 14.00 14.79 13.00
N ALA A 8 14.73 13.69 12.89
CA ALA A 8 14.83 12.99 11.63
C ALA A 8 13.41 12.61 11.22
N THR A 9 12.86 13.28 10.20
CA THR A 9 11.68 12.79 9.52
C THR A 9 12.05 11.42 8.98
N ALA A 10 11.55 10.35 9.62
CA ALA A 10 11.75 8.99 9.14
C ALA A 10 11.27 8.95 7.69
N ARG A 11 12.19 8.63 6.78
CA ARG A 11 11.88 8.43 5.37
C ARG A 11 11.50 6.96 5.19
N ALA A 12 10.57 6.68 4.28
CA ALA A 12 10.14 5.32 4.04
C ALA A 12 11.30 4.44 3.52
N GLU A 13 11.40 3.22 4.06
CA GLU A 13 12.48 2.27 3.76
C GLU A 13 12.09 1.24 2.68
N VAL A 14 10.87 1.35 2.12
CA VAL A 14 10.34 0.35 1.17
C VAL A 14 11.14 0.33 -0.13
N HIS A 15 11.93 -0.73 -0.29
CA HIS A 15 12.76 -1.01 -1.46
C HIS A 15 12.07 -1.91 -2.47
N SER A 16 11.25 -2.84 -2.01
CA SER A 16 10.51 -3.77 -2.87
C SER A 16 9.13 -4.08 -2.33
N VAL A 17 8.19 -4.36 -3.24
CA VAL A 17 6.88 -4.93 -2.91
C VAL A 17 6.65 -6.12 -3.83
N PHE A 18 6.60 -7.30 -3.24
CA PHE A 18 6.32 -8.56 -3.92
C PHE A 18 4.94 -9.06 -3.51
N VAL A 19 4.07 -9.29 -4.49
CA VAL A 19 2.70 -9.75 -4.27
C VAL A 19 2.58 -11.20 -4.72
N GLN A 20 1.97 -12.05 -3.90
CA GLN A 20 1.73 -13.46 -4.19
C GLN A 20 0.29 -13.83 -3.86
N SER A 21 -0.32 -14.69 -4.68
CA SER A 21 -1.64 -15.25 -4.39
C SER A 21 -1.53 -16.70 -3.90
N ARG A 22 -2.30 -17.01 -2.85
CA ARG A 22 -2.48 -18.35 -2.27
C ARG A 22 -3.90 -18.89 -2.51
N LEU A 23 -4.70 -18.16 -3.28
CA LEU A 23 -6.09 -18.51 -3.57
C LEU A 23 -6.18 -19.72 -4.53
N ASP A 24 -7.34 -20.37 -4.56
CA ASP A 24 -7.58 -21.54 -5.42
C ASP A 24 -7.40 -21.18 -6.90
N TYR A 25 -6.48 -21.88 -7.58
CA TYR A 25 -6.20 -21.76 -9.02
C TYR A 25 -7.45 -21.87 -9.91
N ASN A 26 -8.53 -22.52 -9.43
CA ASN A 26 -9.77 -22.70 -10.19
C ASN A 26 -10.76 -21.55 -10.04
N ALA A 27 -10.50 -20.56 -9.20
CA ALA A 27 -11.35 -19.38 -9.06
C ALA A 27 -11.19 -18.43 -10.27
N ILE A 28 -12.28 -17.86 -10.78
CA ILE A 28 -12.27 -16.91 -11.90
C ILE A 28 -12.31 -15.48 -11.34
N LEU A 29 -11.26 -15.09 -10.62
CA LEU A 29 -11.17 -13.77 -9.97
C LEU A 29 -9.90 -13.02 -10.38
N ILE A 30 -9.91 -11.71 -10.19
CA ILE A 30 -8.72 -10.85 -10.25
C ILE A 30 -8.78 -9.98 -9.00
N THR A 31 -7.72 -10.00 -8.20
CA THR A 31 -7.64 -9.18 -6.99
C THR A 31 -6.72 -8.01 -7.25
N GLU A 32 -7.14 -6.82 -6.85
CA GLU A 32 -6.32 -5.62 -6.87
C GLU A 32 -5.66 -5.40 -5.50
N VAL A 33 -4.37 -5.08 -5.52
CA VAL A 33 -3.60 -4.59 -4.37
C VAL A 33 -3.09 -3.20 -4.72
N ASP A 34 -3.42 -2.23 -3.88
CA ASP A 34 -3.00 -0.85 -4.04
C ASP A 34 -1.92 -0.51 -3.02
N VAL A 35 -0.81 0.05 -3.48
CA VAL A 35 0.27 0.60 -2.65
C VAL A 35 0.31 2.11 -2.85
N LEU A 36 -0.07 2.85 -1.80
CA LEU A 36 -0.18 4.29 -1.82
C LEU A 36 1.00 4.91 -1.07
N PHE A 37 1.80 5.70 -1.78
CA PHE A 37 2.90 6.48 -1.24
C PHE A 37 2.40 7.89 -0.94
N VAL A 38 2.55 8.33 0.30
CA VAL A 38 2.12 9.65 0.76
C VAL A 38 3.35 10.50 1.06
N TYR A 39 3.39 11.71 0.48
CA TYR A 39 4.53 12.63 0.57
C TYR A 39 4.26 13.87 1.45
N ASN A 40 3.01 14.10 1.86
CA ASN A 40 2.59 15.27 2.62
C ASN A 40 1.53 14.90 3.67
N ASP A 41 1.72 15.35 4.91
CA ASP A 41 0.82 15.08 6.04
C ASP A 41 -0.60 15.61 5.80
N ALA A 42 -0.79 16.64 4.97
CA ALA A 42 -2.11 17.19 4.64
C ALA A 42 -3.06 16.16 4.00
N VAL A 43 -2.51 15.12 3.38
CA VAL A 43 -3.29 14.00 2.81
C VAL A 43 -3.95 13.15 3.90
N LEU A 44 -3.40 13.17 5.11
CA LEU A 44 -3.85 12.31 6.21
C LEU A 44 -5.18 12.79 6.84
N ASP A 45 -5.53 14.07 6.71
CA ASP A 45 -6.73 14.68 7.31
C ASP A 45 -8.07 14.17 6.71
N GLY A 46 -8.01 13.47 5.58
CA GLY A 46 -9.17 12.85 4.91
C GLY A 46 -8.89 11.43 4.44
N PHE A 47 -7.92 10.76 5.07
CA PHE A 47 -7.45 9.46 4.61
C PHE A 47 -8.53 8.37 4.73
N PRO A 48 -8.72 7.52 3.71
CA PRO A 48 -9.66 6.40 3.78
C PRO A 48 -9.26 5.44 4.91
N ALA A 49 -10.13 5.29 5.89
CA ALA A 49 -9.87 4.45 7.05
C ALA A 49 -10.20 2.97 6.78
N THR A 50 -10.93 2.68 5.71
CA THR A 50 -11.39 1.33 5.37
C THR A 50 -11.25 1.00 3.89
N LYS A 51 -11.21 -0.30 3.58
CA LYS A 51 -11.28 -0.84 2.21
C LYS A 51 -12.44 -0.23 1.42
N THR A 52 -13.65 -0.21 1.99
CA THR A 52 -14.82 0.32 1.28
C THR A 52 -14.68 1.80 0.98
N GLU A 53 -14.20 2.63 1.92
CA GLU A 53 -13.96 4.05 1.66
C GLU A 53 -12.92 4.26 0.56
N TRP A 54 -11.83 3.48 0.58
CA TRP A 54 -10.82 3.54 -0.47
C TRP A 54 -11.38 3.18 -1.84
N TYR A 55 -11.86 1.96 -2.04
CA TYR A 55 -12.28 1.49 -3.37
C TYR A 55 -13.56 2.16 -3.89
N SER A 56 -14.38 2.77 -3.03
CA SER A 56 -15.58 3.52 -3.47
C SER A 56 -15.28 4.95 -3.93
N ASN A 57 -14.20 5.57 -3.43
CA ASN A 57 -13.85 6.96 -3.75
C ASN A 57 -12.39 7.15 -4.20
N LYS A 58 -11.72 6.06 -4.60
CA LYS A 58 -10.31 6.03 -5.02
C LYS A 58 -9.93 7.18 -5.96
N ARG A 59 -10.69 7.36 -7.04
CA ARG A 59 -10.44 8.42 -8.02
C ARG A 59 -10.55 9.82 -7.40
N GLY A 60 -11.61 10.08 -6.64
CA GLY A 60 -11.83 11.40 -6.02
C GLY A 60 -10.75 11.74 -5.00
N PHE A 61 -10.31 10.74 -4.22
CA PHE A 61 -9.17 10.91 -3.31
C PHE A 61 -7.89 11.29 -4.06
N LEU A 62 -7.52 10.54 -5.11
CA LEU A 62 -6.31 10.79 -5.90
C LEU A 62 -6.34 12.16 -6.58
N GLU A 63 -7.49 12.56 -7.13
CA GLU A 63 -7.67 13.90 -7.71
C GLU A 63 -7.49 15.01 -6.67
N SER A 64 -7.98 14.81 -5.44
CA SER A 64 -7.84 15.79 -4.36
C SER A 64 -6.43 15.85 -3.77
N ALA A 65 -5.73 14.72 -3.71
CA ALA A 65 -4.37 14.61 -3.18
C ALA A 65 -3.32 15.13 -4.16
N GLY A 66 -3.59 15.11 -5.47
CA GLY A 66 -2.71 15.67 -6.49
C GLY A 66 -1.33 15.02 -6.50
N ASP A 67 -0.27 15.83 -6.54
CA ASP A 67 1.11 15.37 -6.56
C ASP A 67 1.66 14.99 -5.17
N HIS A 68 0.83 15.04 -4.12
CA HIS A 68 1.19 14.64 -2.76
C HIS A 68 1.11 13.13 -2.52
N VAL A 69 0.64 12.36 -3.51
CA VAL A 69 0.62 10.90 -3.48
C VAL A 69 1.10 10.30 -4.79
N ASP A 70 1.62 9.08 -4.73
CA ASP A 70 1.75 8.20 -5.88
C ASP A 70 1.04 6.88 -5.55
N LEU A 71 0.34 6.31 -6.54
CA LEU A 71 -0.35 5.04 -6.39
C LEU A 71 0.25 4.00 -7.34
N VAL A 72 0.54 2.82 -6.81
CA VAL A 72 0.83 1.61 -7.58
C VAL A 72 -0.31 0.63 -7.41
N SER A 73 -1.02 0.32 -8.49
CA SER A 73 -2.09 -0.69 -8.52
C SER A 73 -1.60 -1.96 -9.18
N ILE A 74 -1.70 -3.06 -8.45
CA ILE A 74 -1.20 -4.39 -8.84
C ILE A 74 -2.43 -5.28 -9.01
N PHE A 75 -2.60 -5.84 -10.21
CA PHE A 75 -3.74 -6.71 -10.52
C PHE A 75 -3.25 -8.14 -10.59
N VAL A 76 -3.63 -8.96 -9.60
CA VAL A 76 -3.20 -10.36 -9.49
C VAL A 76 -4.31 -11.28 -9.99
N PRO A 77 -4.17 -11.90 -11.17
CA PRO A 77 -5.08 -12.93 -11.62
C PRO A 77 -4.96 -14.17 -10.73
N GLN A 78 -6.07 -14.90 -10.56
CA GLN A 78 -6.00 -16.23 -9.96
C GLN A 78 -5.13 -17.17 -10.80
N GLY A 79 -4.29 -17.95 -10.12
CA GLY A 79 -3.34 -18.86 -10.74
C GLY A 79 -2.10 -18.21 -11.36
N PHE A 80 -1.89 -16.92 -11.12
CA PHE A 80 -0.57 -16.29 -11.23
C PHE A 80 0.13 -16.35 -9.86
N ASP A 81 1.33 -16.91 -9.83
CA ASP A 81 2.01 -17.18 -8.56
C ASP A 81 2.48 -15.90 -7.86
N SER A 82 2.96 -14.90 -8.62
CA SER A 82 3.46 -13.64 -8.03
C SER A 82 3.73 -12.51 -9.02
N GLU A 83 3.84 -11.29 -8.50
CA GLU A 83 4.25 -10.08 -9.22
C GLU A 83 5.19 -9.23 -8.37
N MET A 84 6.27 -8.70 -8.97
CA MET A 84 7.11 -7.67 -8.35
C MET A 84 6.62 -6.30 -8.81
N ALA A 85 6.21 -5.45 -7.88
CA ALA A 85 5.65 -4.14 -8.19
C ALA A 85 6.72 -3.18 -8.74
N SER A 86 6.34 -2.38 -9.74
CA SER A 86 7.15 -1.25 -10.19
C SER A 86 6.88 -0.04 -9.30
N LEU A 87 7.83 0.29 -8.41
CA LEU A 87 7.65 1.37 -7.43
C LEU A 87 7.98 2.76 -8.01
N PRO A 88 7.40 3.85 -7.47
CA PRO A 88 7.72 5.20 -7.90
C PRO A 88 9.20 5.54 -7.66
N GLN A 89 9.78 6.36 -8.54
CA GLN A 89 11.18 6.79 -8.40
C GLN A 89 11.43 7.55 -7.10
N ARG A 90 10.47 8.40 -6.70
CA ARG A 90 10.53 9.22 -5.49
C ARG A 90 10.05 8.49 -4.22
N ARG A 91 9.90 7.15 -4.23
CA ARG A 91 9.39 6.38 -3.07
C ARG A 91 10.09 6.67 -1.74
N ALA A 92 11.40 6.94 -1.77
CA ALA A 92 12.21 7.24 -0.58
C ALA A 92 11.90 8.62 0.04
N ASP A 93 11.11 9.45 -0.64
CA ASP A 93 10.60 10.71 -0.09
C ASP A 93 9.23 10.55 0.58
N ALA A 94 8.61 9.37 0.50
CA ALA A 94 7.34 9.11 1.15
C ALA A 94 7.51 9.16 2.67
N ILE A 95 6.57 9.83 3.33
CA ILE A 95 6.49 9.91 4.79
C ILE A 95 5.60 8.80 5.36
N LYS A 96 4.70 8.27 4.52
CA LYS A 96 3.86 7.11 4.82
C LYS A 96 3.65 6.27 3.57
N ILE A 97 3.57 4.95 3.74
CA ILE A 97 3.21 4.02 2.68
C ILE A 97 2.16 3.05 3.21
N PHE A 98 1.06 2.93 2.48
CA PHE A 98 -0.08 2.09 2.86
C PHE A 98 -0.40 1.05 1.79
N VAL A 99 -0.81 -0.14 2.23
CA VAL A 99 -1.32 -1.21 1.36
C VAL A 99 -2.83 -1.39 1.60
N PHE A 100 -3.60 -1.44 0.52
CA PHE A 100 -5.01 -1.82 0.50
C PHE A 100 -5.19 -3.10 -0.32
N GLY A 101 -5.97 -4.05 0.20
CA GLY A 101 -6.35 -5.27 -0.51
C GLY A 101 -7.80 -5.25 -0.91
N GLN A 102 -8.11 -5.39 -2.21
CA GLN A 102 -9.50 -5.47 -2.69
C GLN A 102 -10.23 -6.68 -2.11
N HIS A 103 -9.49 -7.76 -1.85
CA HIS A 103 -10.01 -9.00 -1.28
C HIS A 103 -10.33 -8.93 0.22
N ASP A 104 -9.89 -7.89 0.92
CA ASP A 104 -10.12 -7.76 2.36
C ASP A 104 -11.61 -7.64 2.73
N GLY A 105 -11.94 -7.77 4.02
CA GLY A 105 -13.24 -7.35 4.55
C GLY A 105 -13.51 -5.85 4.31
N SER A 106 -14.78 -5.45 4.16
CA SER A 106 -15.19 -4.06 3.87
C SER A 106 -14.64 -3.01 4.84
N THR A 107 -14.54 -3.37 6.13
CA THR A 107 -14.08 -2.47 7.21
C THR A 107 -12.60 -2.62 7.54
N ARG A 108 -11.84 -3.40 6.76
CA ARG A 108 -10.40 -3.59 6.99
C ARG A 108 -9.69 -2.26 6.76
N ALA A 109 -8.87 -1.85 7.72
CA ALA A 109 -8.02 -0.67 7.60
C ALA A 109 -6.81 -0.94 6.69
N PRO A 110 -6.26 0.08 6.02
CA PRO A 110 -5.00 -0.04 5.31
C PRO A 110 -3.88 -0.46 6.25
N ILE A 111 -2.91 -1.19 5.71
CA ILE A 111 -1.73 -1.63 6.43
C ILE A 111 -0.61 -0.62 6.18
N ASP A 112 -0.11 0.00 7.25
CA ASP A 112 1.06 0.88 7.20
C ASP A 112 2.33 0.01 7.07
N ILE A 113 3.08 0.22 5.99
CA ILE A 113 4.33 -0.47 5.66
C ILE A 113 5.53 0.47 5.62
N THR A 114 5.39 1.67 6.18
CA THR A 114 6.43 2.73 6.08
C THR A 114 7.80 2.26 6.54
N ASP A 115 7.83 1.43 7.59
CA ASP A 115 9.05 0.96 8.24
C ASP A 115 9.55 -0.39 7.69
N PHE A 116 8.97 -0.89 6.59
CA PHE A 116 9.34 -2.18 6.00
C PHE A 116 10.36 -1.95 4.89
N GLU A 117 11.41 -2.78 4.82
CA GLU A 117 12.37 -2.68 3.71
C GLU A 117 11.91 -3.44 2.46
N ASN A 118 11.57 -4.72 2.62
CA ASN A 118 11.17 -5.59 1.52
C ASN A 118 9.82 -6.21 1.83
N VAL A 119 8.77 -5.70 1.20
CA VAL A 119 7.40 -6.07 1.54
C VAL A 119 6.97 -7.31 0.77
N LEU A 120 6.41 -8.28 1.48
CA LEU A 120 5.65 -9.40 0.94
C LEU A 120 4.16 -9.16 1.22
N VAL A 121 3.35 -9.13 0.16
CA VAL A 121 1.89 -9.13 0.25
C VAL A 121 1.39 -10.49 -0.22
N GLU A 122 0.83 -11.27 0.70
CA GLU A 122 0.17 -12.53 0.37
C GLU A 122 -1.34 -12.35 0.36
N ILE A 123 -2.00 -12.81 -0.71
CA ILE A 123 -3.46 -12.80 -0.83
C ILE A 123 -3.97 -14.21 -0.53
N ASP A 124 -4.81 -14.36 0.48
CA ASP A 124 -5.46 -15.62 0.84
C ASP A 124 -7.00 -15.46 0.91
N GLN A 125 -7.71 -16.53 1.30
CA GLN A 125 -9.18 -16.56 1.35
C GLN A 125 -9.81 -15.57 2.36
N PHE A 126 -9.02 -14.94 3.23
CA PHE A 126 -9.48 -14.01 4.26
C PHE A 126 -9.12 -12.55 3.95
N GLY A 127 -8.25 -12.30 2.96
CA GLY A 127 -7.80 -10.97 2.59
C GLY A 127 -6.32 -10.95 2.24
N ILE A 128 -5.64 -9.86 2.60
CA ILE A 128 -4.19 -9.73 2.48
C ILE A 128 -3.48 -9.89 3.82
N LEU A 129 -2.32 -10.53 3.76
CA LEU A 129 -1.32 -10.60 4.81
C LEU A 129 -0.09 -9.85 4.31
N VAL A 130 0.48 -8.99 5.15
CA VAL A 130 1.64 -8.18 4.80
C VAL A 130 2.75 -8.45 5.78
N SER A 131 3.95 -8.75 5.28
CA SER A 131 5.12 -9.08 6.09
C SER A 131 6.41 -8.57 5.43
N GLU A 132 7.51 -8.62 6.17
CA GLU A 132 8.84 -8.36 5.63
C GLU A 132 9.48 -9.65 5.10
N ARG A 133 10.09 -9.55 3.92
CA ARG A 133 10.88 -10.60 3.29
C ARG A 133 12.35 -10.35 3.59
N ASN A 134 12.98 -11.30 4.27
CA ASN A 134 14.43 -11.32 4.48
C ASN A 134 15.19 -11.79 3.23
#